data_AF-A0A0E3LPN6-F1
#
_entry.id   AF-A0A0E3LPN6-F1
#
_cell.length_a   1.000
_cell.length_b   1.000
_cell.length_c   1.000
_cell.angle_alpha   90.00
_cell.angle_beta   90.00
_cell.angle_gamma   90.00
#
_symmetry.space_group_name_H-M   'P 1'
#
loop_
_entity.id
_entity.type
_entity.pdbx_description
1 polymer ?
#
loop_
_entity_poly.entity_id
_entity_poly.type
_entity_poly.pdbx_seq_one_letter_code
_entity_poly.pdbx_strand_id
1 'polypeptide(L)'
;MIKLFVVKCFRQLSYDKTISSLTEEEAILLSFYDENGQIKLPSGGTLHHFMKYRLGEKGVNEIMMLIGEKILKLSQEKEAKIDSTPLEASRYDKHADYNPHYECKMDKHILQWLELTQFS
;
A
#
# COMPACT_ATOMS: atom_id res chain seq x y z
N MET A 1 13.92 0.69 9.54
CA MET A 1 13.31 1.92 8.96
C MET A 1 12.50 1.63 7.70
N ILE A 2 13.09 1.11 6.61
CA ILE A 2 12.36 0.85 5.35
C ILE A 2 11.13 -0.05 5.56
N LYS A 3 11.26 -1.15 6.33
CA LYS A 3 10.13 -2.02 6.66
C LYS A 3 8.92 -1.26 7.26
N LEU A 4 9.16 -0.32 8.17
CA LEU A 4 8.11 0.51 8.78
C LEU A 4 7.49 1.47 7.77
N PHE A 5 8.30 2.02 6.87
CA PHE A 5 7.77 2.86 5.79
C PHE A 5 6.85 2.06 4.86
N VAL A 6 7.24 0.83 4.52
CA VAL A 6 6.39 -0.06 3.72
C VAL A 6 5.07 -0.34 4.45
N VAL A 7 5.11 -0.67 5.75
CA VAL A 7 3.90 -0.83 6.57
C VAL A 7 3.04 0.44 6.58
N LYS A 8 3.65 1.62 6.75
CA LYS A 8 2.96 2.91 6.68
C LYS A 8 2.23 3.08 5.34
N CYS A 9 2.87 2.74 4.23
CA CYS A 9 2.29 2.85 2.88
C CYS A 9 1.10 1.91 2.71
N PHE A 10 1.22 0.64 3.10
CA PHE A 10 0.13 -0.32 3.00
C PHE A 10 -1.06 0.00 3.89
N ARG A 11 -0.80 0.44 5.14
CA ARG A 11 -1.87 0.84 6.08
C ARG A 11 -2.42 2.23 5.82
N GLN A 12 -1.79 3.01 4.93
CA GLN A 12 -2.13 4.40 4.65
C GLN A 12 -2.21 5.29 5.91
N LEU A 13 -1.32 5.03 6.88
CA LEU A 13 -1.29 5.75 8.16
C LEU A 13 -0.28 6.92 8.16
N SER A 14 -0.43 7.80 9.15
CA SER A 14 0.61 8.76 9.48
C SER A 14 1.82 8.06 10.10
N TYR A 15 2.97 8.76 10.15
CA TYR A 15 4.20 8.20 10.71
C TYR A 15 4.02 7.78 12.17
N ASP A 16 3.46 8.64 13.02
CA ASP A 16 3.24 8.32 14.43
C ASP A 16 2.22 7.18 14.61
N LYS A 17 1.12 7.20 13.85
CA LYS A 17 0.11 6.13 13.89
C LYS A 17 0.67 4.79 13.42
N THR A 18 1.61 4.78 12.49
CA THR A 18 2.26 3.54 12.05
C THR A 18 3.06 2.92 13.18
N ILE A 19 3.81 3.73 13.94
CA ILE A 19 4.58 3.23 15.08
C ILE A 19 3.65 2.77 16.21
N SER A 20 2.64 3.56 16.55
CA SER A 20 1.74 3.27 17.68
C SER A 20 0.75 2.13 17.40
N SER A 21 0.51 1.78 16.14
CA SER A 21 -0.42 0.70 15.75
C SER A 21 0.25 -0.66 15.60
N LEU A 22 1.58 -0.73 15.72
CA LEU A 22 2.28 -2.02 15.65
C LEU A 22 2.00 -2.81 16.92
N THR A 23 1.56 -4.04 16.74
CA THR A 23 1.52 -5.01 17.83
C THR A 23 2.93 -5.45 18.18
N GLU A 24 3.07 -6.06 19.36
CA GLU A 24 4.32 -6.70 19.76
C GLU A 24 4.76 -7.73 18.71
N GLU A 25 3.89 -8.66 18.32
CA GLU A 25 4.11 -9.68 17.29
C GLU A 25 4.59 -9.11 15.95
N GLU A 26 4.04 -7.97 15.52
CA GLU A 26 4.46 -7.28 14.31
C GLU A 26 5.86 -6.66 14.46
N ALA A 27 6.15 -6.05 15.61
CA ALA A 27 7.49 -5.53 15.90
C ALA A 27 8.53 -6.66 15.92
N ILE A 28 8.17 -7.81 16.48
CA ILE A 28 8.95 -9.05 16.46
C ILE A 28 9.22 -9.51 15.03
N LEU A 29 8.16 -9.66 14.23
CA LEU A 29 8.23 -10.12 12.84
C LEU A 29 9.11 -9.20 11.98
N LEU A 30 9.01 -7.90 12.22
CA LEU A 30 9.80 -6.89 11.50
C LEU A 30 11.25 -6.76 12.03
N SER A 31 11.60 -7.51 13.08
CA SER A 31 12.92 -7.59 13.71
C SER A 31 13.35 -6.28 14.38
N PHE A 32 12.43 -5.61 15.08
CA PHE A 32 12.72 -4.37 15.81
C PHE A 32 13.12 -4.63 17.27
N TYR A 33 14.32 -5.16 17.47
CA TYR A 33 14.90 -5.36 18.79
C TYR A 33 16.23 -4.62 18.94
N ASP A 34 16.58 -4.28 20.18
CA ASP A 34 17.91 -3.82 20.53
C ASP A 34 18.85 -4.98 20.87
N GLU A 35 20.09 -4.64 21.24
CA GLU A 35 21.13 -5.61 21.64
C GLU A 35 20.77 -6.45 22.88
N ASN A 36 19.78 -6.03 23.66
CA ASN A 36 19.29 -6.73 24.84
C ASN A 36 18.02 -7.55 24.53
N GLY A 37 17.59 -7.62 23.26
CA GLY A 37 16.38 -8.31 22.85
C GLY A 37 15.09 -7.58 23.19
N GLN A 38 15.15 -6.31 23.61
CA GLN A 38 13.97 -5.50 23.90
C GLN A 38 13.45 -4.83 22.64
N ILE A 39 12.13 -4.75 22.51
CA ILE A 39 11.50 -4.11 21.34
C ILE A 39 11.82 -2.62 21.36
N LYS A 40 12.46 -2.15 20.29
CA LYS A 40 12.88 -0.76 20.15
C LYS A 40 12.42 -0.21 18.80
N LEU A 41 11.29 0.49 18.83
CA LEU A 41 10.74 1.18 17.67
C LEU A 41 11.27 2.62 17.59
N PRO A 42 11.54 3.13 16.37
CA PRO A 42 11.85 4.54 16.17
C PRO A 42 10.60 5.39 16.42
N SER A 43 10.77 6.68 16.76
CA SER A 43 9.65 7.62 16.77
C SER A 43 9.15 7.91 15.34
N GLY A 44 7.90 8.36 15.20
CA GLY A 44 7.36 8.75 13.90
C GLY A 44 8.15 9.90 13.28
N GLY A 45 8.66 10.84 14.08
CA GLY A 45 9.59 11.88 13.63
C GLY A 45 10.90 11.32 13.07
N THR A 46 11.47 10.29 13.70
CA THR A 46 12.68 9.60 13.19
C THR A 46 12.41 8.91 11.86
N LEU A 47 11.24 8.27 11.73
CA LEU A 47 10.80 7.65 10.48
C LEU A 47 10.60 8.69 9.38
N HIS A 48 9.91 9.80 9.68
CA HIS A 48 9.72 10.90 8.73
C HIS A 48 11.05 11.49 8.27
N HIS A 49 11.97 11.75 9.20
CA HIS A 49 13.29 12.28 8.89
C HIS A 49 14.10 11.33 7.99
N PHE A 50 14.09 10.02 8.31
CA PHE A 50 14.73 9.01 7.47
C PHE A 50 14.16 9.04 6.04
N MET A 51 12.83 9.07 5.91
CA MET A 51 12.18 9.09 4.61
C MET A 51 12.54 10.32 3.80
N LYS A 52 12.44 11.50 4.41
CA LYS A 52 12.63 12.78 3.73
C LYS A 52 14.09 13.02 3.35
N TYR A 53 15.03 12.72 4.25
CA TYR A 53 16.42 13.17 4.11
C TYR A 53 17.43 12.06 3.83
N ARG A 54 17.12 10.80 4.15
CA ARG A 54 18.02 9.67 3.87
C ARG A 54 17.62 8.91 2.62
N LEU A 55 16.33 8.60 2.48
CA LEU A 55 15.84 7.86 1.32
C LEU A 55 15.50 8.81 0.17
N GLY A 56 14.77 9.89 0.47
CA GLY A 56 14.27 10.82 -0.54
C GLY A 56 13.24 10.18 -1.47
N GLU A 57 12.61 11.00 -2.30
CA GLU A 57 11.57 10.56 -3.25
C GLU A 57 12.10 9.52 -4.24
N LYS A 58 13.31 9.74 -4.78
CA LYS A 58 13.94 8.81 -5.71
C LYS A 58 14.15 7.43 -5.08
N GLY A 59 14.68 7.38 -3.86
CA GLY A 59 14.90 6.11 -3.15
C GLY A 59 13.57 5.43 -2.77
N VAL A 60 12.52 6.19 -2.46
CA VAL A 60 11.16 5.64 -2.28
C VAL A 60 10.71 4.91 -3.54
N ASN A 61 10.78 5.59 -4.69
CA ASN A 61 10.30 5.04 -5.95
C ASN A 61 11.07 3.77 -6.34
N GLU A 62 12.40 3.79 -6.22
CA GLU A 62 13.24 2.63 -6.51
C GLU A 62 12.92 1.43 -5.59
N ILE A 63 12.75 1.66 -4.29
CA ILE A 63 12.40 0.59 -3.35
C ILE A 63 11.02 0.02 -3.65
N MET A 64 10.03 0.87 -3.92
CA MET A 64 8.67 0.41 -4.24
C MET A 64 8.63 -0.39 -5.53
N MET A 65 9.38 0.02 -6.55
CA MET A 65 9.54 -0.75 -7.79
C MET A 65 10.16 -2.12 -7.54
N LEU A 66 11.27 -2.18 -6.78
CA LEU A 66 11.92 -3.46 -6.45
C LEU A 66 11.02 -4.40 -5.65
N ILE A 67 10.24 -3.86 -4.71
CA ILE A 67 9.25 -4.64 -3.94
C ILE A 67 8.17 -5.16 -4.89
N GLY A 68 7.61 -4.31 -5.75
CA GLY A 68 6.60 -4.68 -6.73
C GLY A 68 7.09 -5.79 -7.68
N GLU A 69 8.28 -5.64 -8.26
CA GLU A 69 8.89 -6.67 -9.10
C GLU A 69 9.10 -7.99 -8.38
N LYS A 70 9.52 -7.95 -7.11
CA LYS A 70 9.70 -9.15 -6.29
C LYS A 70 8.38 -9.84 -6.01
N ILE A 71 7.32 -9.09 -5.68
CA ILE A 71 5.97 -9.64 -5.49
C ILE A 71 5.48 -10.28 -6.78
N LEU A 72 5.62 -9.59 -7.93
CA LEU A 72 5.22 -10.12 -9.24
C LEU A 72 5.96 -11.41 -9.61
N LYS A 73 7.27 -11.50 -9.31
CA LYS A 73 8.05 -12.73 -9.56
C LYS A 73 7.66 -13.89 -8.64
N LEU A 74 7.22 -13.60 -7.42
CA LEU A 74 6.78 -14.61 -6.44
C LEU A 74 5.33 -15.04 -6.65
N SER A 75 4.50 -14.17 -7.22
CA SER A 75 3.17 -14.50 -7.72
C SER A 75 3.29 -15.53 -8.85
N GLN A 76 2.73 -16.73 -8.67
CA GLN A 76 2.62 -17.73 -9.74
C GLN A 76 1.57 -17.34 -10.78
N GLU A 77 0.80 -16.27 -10.55
CA GLU A 77 -0.21 -15.77 -11.47
C GLU A 77 0.44 -14.91 -12.55
N LYS A 78 0.46 -15.44 -13.79
CA LYS A 78 0.82 -14.70 -15.01
C LYS A 78 -0.25 -13.71 -15.45
N GLU A 79 -1.45 -13.81 -14.87
CA GLU A 79 -2.59 -12.95 -15.17
C GLU A 79 -3.02 -12.25 -13.89
N ALA A 80 -2.67 -10.98 -13.76
CA ALA A 80 -3.35 -10.12 -12.81
C ALA A 80 -4.80 -10.00 -13.30
N LYS A 81 -5.71 -10.77 -12.69
CA LYS A 81 -7.13 -10.61 -12.96
C LYS A 81 -7.55 -9.30 -12.29
N ILE A 82 -7.56 -8.23 -13.09
CA ILE A 82 -8.11 -6.94 -12.67
C ILE A 82 -9.62 -7.15 -12.57
N ASP A 83 -10.09 -7.63 -11.43
CA ASP A 83 -11.50 -7.53 -11.11
C ASP A 83 -11.79 -6.06 -10.87
N SER A 84 -12.49 -5.45 -11.82
CA SER A 84 -13.07 -4.11 -11.66
C SER A 84 -14.22 -4.21 -10.67
N THR A 85 -13.91 -4.53 -9.41
CA THR A 85 -14.87 -4.40 -8.32
C THR A 85 -15.16 -2.91 -8.16
N PRO A 86 -16.43 -2.49 -8.18
CA PRO A 86 -16.80 -1.10 -7.98
C PRO A 86 -16.38 -0.64 -6.60
N LEU A 87 -15.65 0.47 -6.53
CA LEU A 87 -15.33 1.12 -5.26
C LEU A 87 -16.60 1.67 -4.59
N GLU A 88 -17.61 2.04 -5.38
CA GLU A 88 -18.86 2.59 -4.88
C GLU A 88 -20.05 2.17 -5.78
N ALA A 89 -21.10 1.62 -5.16
CA ALA A 89 -22.36 1.35 -5.83
C ALA A 89 -23.16 2.65 -5.88
N SER A 90 -23.60 3.05 -7.08
CA SER A 90 -24.38 4.26 -7.28
C SER A 90 -25.83 4.03 -6.89
N ARG A 91 -26.08 4.02 -5.58
CA ARG A 91 -27.41 3.74 -5.01
C ARG A 91 -28.44 4.82 -5.36
N TYR A 92 -28.00 6.01 -5.75
CA TYR A 92 -28.86 7.18 -5.93
C TYR A 92 -28.77 7.86 -7.30
N ASP A 93 -27.82 7.50 -8.19
CA ASP A 93 -27.84 8.03 -9.55
C ASP A 93 -28.88 7.30 -10.41
N LYS A 94 -29.83 8.07 -10.92
CA LYS A 94 -30.85 7.58 -11.85
C LYS A 94 -30.25 7.17 -13.21
N HIS A 95 -29.11 7.73 -13.59
CA HIS A 95 -28.45 7.53 -14.88
C HIS A 95 -27.29 6.53 -14.85
N ALA A 96 -26.95 5.96 -13.70
CA ALA A 96 -25.91 4.95 -13.60
C ALA A 96 -26.27 3.64 -14.32
N ASP A 97 -25.29 3.05 -15.00
CA ASP A 97 -25.39 1.78 -15.72
C ASP A 97 -25.55 0.62 -14.71
N TYR A 98 -26.44 -0.33 -15.00
CA TYR A 98 -26.65 -1.51 -14.15
C TYR A 98 -25.67 -2.62 -14.51
N ASN A 99 -24.98 -3.19 -13.51
CA ASN A 99 -24.10 -4.33 -13.71
C ASN A 99 -24.79 -5.64 -13.27
N PRO A 100 -25.04 -6.59 -14.18
CA PRO A 100 -25.66 -7.86 -13.85
C PRO A 100 -24.77 -8.79 -13.01
N HIS A 101 -23.45 -8.62 -13.04
CA HIS A 101 -22.52 -9.44 -12.25
C HIS A 101 -22.60 -9.14 -10.75
N TYR A 102 -22.86 -7.87 -10.38
CA TYR A 102 -22.96 -7.40 -9.00
C TYR A 102 -24.39 -7.02 -8.59
N GLU A 103 -25.35 -7.24 -9.48
CA GLU A 103 -26.78 -6.95 -9.32
C GLU A 103 -27.10 -5.51 -8.84
N CYS A 104 -26.26 -4.52 -9.13
CA CYS A 104 -26.44 -3.14 -8.70
C CYS A 104 -26.06 -2.11 -9.77
N LYS A 105 -26.56 -0.87 -9.62
CA LYS A 105 -26.13 0.28 -10.42
C LYS A 105 -24.77 0.76 -9.95
N MET A 106 -23.87 1.03 -10.90
CA MET A 106 -22.48 1.37 -10.61
C MET A 106 -22.12 2.69 -11.27
N ASP A 107 -21.43 3.57 -10.55
CA ASP A 107 -20.88 4.78 -11.17
C ASP A 107 -19.67 4.38 -12.03
N LYS A 108 -19.56 4.99 -13.21
CA LYS A 108 -18.47 4.73 -14.18
C LYS A 108 -17.09 5.22 -13.73
N HIS A 109 -16.91 5.54 -12.44
CA HIS A 109 -15.63 5.96 -11.89
C HIS A 109 -14.87 4.77 -11.28
N ILE A 110 -14.36 3.89 -12.14
CA ILE A 110 -13.40 2.87 -11.73
C ILE A 110 -12.09 3.09 -12.52
N LEU A 111 -11.14 3.73 -11.84
CA LEU A 111 -9.69 3.52 -11.92
C LEU A 111 -9.07 3.43 -13.33
N GLN A 112 -8.98 4.56 -14.01
CA GLN A 112 -7.98 4.80 -15.04
C GLN A 112 -6.60 5.04 -14.37
N TRP A 113 -6.04 4.02 -13.71
CA TRP A 113 -4.68 4.08 -13.13
C TRP A 113 -3.69 3.04 -13.71
N LEU A 114 -4.09 2.30 -14.76
CA LEU A 114 -3.18 1.40 -15.50
C LEU A 114 -3.19 1.58 -17.03
N GLU A 115 -4.13 2.35 -17.60
CA GLU A 115 -4.10 2.68 -19.04
C GLU A 115 -2.94 3.63 -19.41
N LEU A 116 -2.41 4.41 -18.46
CA LEU A 116 -1.27 5.30 -18.71
C LEU A 116 0.10 4.60 -18.77
N THR A 117 0.15 3.28 -18.57
CA THR A 117 1.39 2.48 -18.71
C THR A 117 1.41 1.56 -19.93
N GLN A 118 0.40 1.62 -20.81
CA GLN A 118 0.43 0.89 -22.09
C GLN A 118 0.64 1.79 -23.33
N PHE A 119 0.97 3.06 -23.15
CA PHE A 119 1.50 3.91 -24.23
C PHE A 119 2.81 4.58 -23.81
N SER A 120 3.92 3.86 -24.01
CA SER A 120 5.26 4.41 -24.24
C SER A 120 6.04 3.50 -25.17
#